data_AF-V5GBI6-F1
#
_entry.id   AF-V5GBI6-F1
#
_cell.length_a   1.000
_cell.length_b   1.000
_cell.length_c   1.000
_cell.angle_alpha   90.00
_cell.angle_beta   90.00
_cell.angle_gamma   90.00
#
_symmetry.space_group_name_H-M   'P 1'
#
loop_
_entity.id
_entity.type
_entity.pdbx_description
1 polymer ?
#
loop_
_entity_poly.entity_id
_entity_poly.type
_entity_poly.pdbx_seq_one_letter_code
_entity_poly.pdbx_strand_id
1 'polypeptide(L)'
;SVLSQKNSDILIETRMMKTQVELAEINEDNILENDEELEPLITVVEDIVLLWNNRQKSVPLTDLCRKAKLGSKDDQAILDYYRHQLDLFSNMCLNRQYLALNNLSPHLDIELILKCMADESVSFDLRASFCRLMLHLHVDRDPQE
;
A
#
# COMPACT_ATOMS: atom_id res chain seq x y z
N SER A 1 16.98 -2.62 17.87
CA SER A 1 15.52 -2.54 17.64
C SER A 1 15.20 -3.22 16.32
N VAL A 2 14.06 -3.90 16.18
CA VAL A 2 13.63 -4.53 14.92
C VAL A 2 13.59 -3.51 13.78
N LEU A 3 13.19 -2.26 14.08
CA LEU A 3 13.12 -1.14 13.12
C LEU A 3 14.47 -0.46 12.86
N SER A 4 15.60 -1.06 13.27
CA SER A 4 16.90 -0.49 12.99
C SER A 4 17.26 -0.67 11.52
N GLN A 5 18.04 0.27 10.97
CA GLN A 5 18.45 0.23 9.56
C GLN A 5 19.28 -1.00 9.20
N LYS A 6 19.88 -1.70 10.17
CA LYS A 6 20.57 -2.98 9.94
C LYS A 6 19.63 -4.10 9.51
N ASN A 7 18.32 -3.94 9.74
CA ASN A 7 17.29 -4.92 9.42
C ASN A 7 16.42 -4.46 8.22
N SER A 8 16.83 -3.42 7.49
CA SER A 8 16.06 -2.93 6.33
C SER A 8 15.99 -3.93 5.18
N ASP A 9 16.86 -4.93 5.19
CA ASP A 9 16.93 -6.01 4.23
C ASP A 9 15.77 -7.00 4.39
N ILE A 10 15.34 -7.23 5.64
CA ILE A 10 14.24 -8.16 5.96
C ILE A 10 12.87 -7.48 5.97
N LEU A 11 12.79 -6.16 6.13
CA LEU A 11 11.51 -5.45 6.18
C LEU A 11 10.98 -5.16 4.78
N ILE A 12 9.68 -5.38 4.60
CA ILE A 12 8.93 -4.92 3.43
C ILE A 12 8.46 -3.49 3.68
N GLU A 13 8.92 -2.56 2.86
CA GLU A 13 8.49 -1.17 2.84
C GLU A 13 7.25 -1.00 1.96
N THR A 14 6.31 -0.16 2.41
CA THR A 14 5.07 0.13 1.69
C THR A 14 5.06 1.60 1.30
N ARG A 15 4.80 1.90 0.03
CA ARG A 15 4.75 3.28 -0.47
C ARG A 15 3.56 3.49 -1.38
N MET A 16 2.98 4.67 -1.31
CA MET A 16 2.06 5.17 -2.32
C MET A 16 2.86 5.82 -3.45
N MET A 17 2.58 5.44 -4.70
CA MET A 17 3.16 6.03 -5.90
C MET A 17 2.05 6.65 -6.75
N LYS A 18 2.31 7.84 -7.29
CA LYS A 18 1.39 8.59 -8.17
C LYS A 18 1.89 8.48 -9.59
N THR A 19 1.09 7.89 -10.47
CA THR A 19 1.39 7.74 -11.89
C THR A 19 0.40 8.59 -12.68
N GLN A 20 0.93 9.46 -13.55
CA GLN A 20 0.10 10.21 -14.50
C GLN A 20 -0.18 9.31 -15.71
N VAL A 21 -1.45 9.11 -16.01
CA VAL A 21 -1.90 8.30 -17.14
C VAL A 21 -2.67 9.21 -18.10
N GLU A 22 -2.23 9.24 -19.35
CA GLU A 22 -2.93 9.92 -20.44
C GLU A 22 -4.07 9.02 -20.92
N LEU A 23 -5.32 9.49 -20.79
CA LEU A 23 -6.48 8.84 -21.38
C LEU A 23 -6.63 9.35 -22.81
N ALA A 24 -6.44 8.47 -23.79
CA ALA A 24 -6.87 8.75 -25.17
C ALA A 24 -8.39 8.58 -25.25
N GLU A 25 -9.12 9.65 -25.54
CA GLU A 25 -10.55 9.56 -25.81
C GLU A 25 -10.78 8.74 -27.07
N ILE A 26 -11.44 7.57 -26.94
CA ILE A 26 -11.95 6.82 -28.07
C ILE A 26 -13.36 7.36 -28.36
N ASN A 27 -13.46 8.38 -29.21
CA ASN A 27 -14.75 8.86 -29.69
C ASN A 27 -15.39 7.77 -30.57
N GLU A 28 -16.24 6.92 -30.01
CA GLU A 28 -17.04 5.95 -30.78
C GLU A 28 -18.22 6.60 -31.52
N ASP A 29 -18.57 7.85 -31.21
CA ASP A 29 -19.63 8.58 -31.91
C ASP A 29 -19.28 10.07 -32.05
N ASN A 30 -18.68 10.48 -33.17
CA ASN A 30 -19.10 11.68 -33.92
C ASN A 30 -18.23 11.95 -35.15
N ILE A 31 -18.91 11.94 -36.30
CA ILE A 31 -18.49 12.54 -37.56
C ILE A 31 -18.66 14.05 -37.40
N LEU A 32 -17.65 14.78 -36.92
CA LEU A 32 -17.57 16.23 -37.15
C LEU A 32 -16.10 16.65 -37.26
N GLU A 33 -15.77 17.22 -38.42
CA GLU A 33 -14.55 17.95 -38.71
C GLU A 33 -14.41 19.11 -37.72
N ASN A 34 -13.49 19.01 -36.77
CA ASN A 34 -12.89 20.19 -36.15
C ASN A 34 -11.47 19.86 -35.70
N ASP A 35 -10.53 20.62 -36.24
CA ASP A 35 -9.07 20.54 -36.05
C ASP A 35 -8.67 21.20 -34.71
N GLU A 36 -9.40 20.89 -33.63
CA GLU A 36 -9.02 21.30 -32.27
C GLU A 36 -8.11 20.20 -31.70
N GLU A 37 -6.84 20.55 -31.45
CA GLU A 37 -5.88 19.73 -30.72
C GLU A 37 -6.53 19.24 -29.41
N LEU A 38 -6.97 17.98 -29.39
CA LEU A 38 -7.51 17.33 -28.21
C LEU A 38 -6.46 17.41 -27.09
N GLU A 39 -6.72 18.23 -26.07
CA GLU A 39 -5.86 18.27 -24.88
C GLU A 39 -5.93 16.89 -24.20
N PRO A 40 -4.79 16.21 -23.96
CA PRO A 40 -4.81 14.90 -23.34
C PRO A 40 -5.36 15.01 -21.92
N LEU A 41 -6.43 14.27 -21.63
CA LEU A 41 -6.97 14.18 -20.28
C LEU A 41 -6.00 13.35 -19.42
N ILE A 42 -5.22 14.03 -18.58
CA ILE A 42 -4.29 13.38 -17.64
C ILE A 42 -5.05 13.01 -16.36
N THR A 43 -5.16 11.72 -16.06
CA THR A 43 -5.63 11.23 -14.76
C THR A 43 -4.46 10.77 -13.89
N VAL A 44 -4.52 11.02 -12.58
CA VAL A 44 -3.50 10.57 -11.63
C VAL A 44 -3.99 9.29 -10.96
N VAL A 45 -3.31 8.17 -11.25
CA VAL A 45 -3.56 6.89 -10.59
C VAL A 45 -2.59 6.74 -9.43
N GLU A 46 -3.12 6.52 -8.25
CA GLU A 46 -2.35 6.21 -7.05
C GLU A 46 -2.32 4.71 -6.83
N ASP A 47 -1.14 4.13 -6.74
CA ASP A 47 -0.93 2.70 -6.49
C ASP A 47 -0.09 2.46 -5.24
N ILE A 48 -0.37 1.35 -4.56
CA ILE A 48 0.44 0.90 -3.42
C ILE A 48 1.50 -0.08 -3.92
N VAL A 49 2.76 0.21 -3.62
CA VAL A 49 3.92 -0.58 -4.03
C VAL A 49 4.63 -1.13 -2.79
N LEU A 50 4.92 -2.42 -2.82
CA LEU A 50 5.75 -3.10 -1.82
C LEU A 50 7.19 -3.17 -2.30
N LEU A 51 8.13 -2.78 -1.45
CA LEU A 51 9.56 -2.81 -1.71
C LEU A 51 10.28 -3.66 -0.68
N TRP A 52 11.13 -4.59 -1.11
CA TRP A 52 11.89 -5.46 -0.20
C TRP A 52 13.29 -5.76 -0.73
N ASN A 53 14.09 -6.48 0.06
CA ASN A 53 15.52 -6.73 -0.19
C ASN A 53 16.27 -5.42 -0.45
N ASN A 54 16.21 -4.47 0.48
CA ASN A 54 16.81 -3.13 0.33
C ASN A 54 16.33 -2.39 -0.94
N ARG A 55 15.03 -2.48 -1.24
CA ARG A 55 14.38 -1.83 -2.40
C ARG A 55 14.89 -2.32 -3.77
N GLN A 56 15.55 -3.49 -3.83
CA GLN A 56 15.93 -4.12 -5.11
C GLN A 56 14.74 -4.76 -5.81
N LYS A 57 13.69 -5.08 -5.06
CA LYS A 57 12.41 -5.56 -5.58
C LYS A 57 11.34 -4.53 -5.26
N SER A 58 10.52 -4.21 -6.25
CA SER A 58 9.34 -3.35 -6.11
C SER A 58 8.20 -3.93 -6.93
N VAL A 59 7.07 -4.23 -6.29
CA VAL A 59 5.90 -4.81 -6.98
C VAL A 59 4.63 -4.13 -6.48
N PRO A 60 3.68 -3.75 -7.36
CA PRO A 60 2.38 -3.25 -6.94
C PRO A 60 1.64 -4.31 -6.10
N LEU A 61 1.01 -3.88 -5.01
CA LEU A 61 0.25 -4.77 -4.12
C LEU A 61 -0.86 -5.50 -4.87
N THR A 62 -1.57 -4.79 -5.76
CA THR A 62 -2.63 -5.33 -6.63
C THR A 62 -2.13 -6.46 -7.51
N ASP A 63 -0.96 -6.30 -8.14
CA ASP A 63 -0.33 -7.33 -8.96
C ASP A 63 0.11 -8.53 -8.14
N LEU A 64 0.67 -8.30 -6.95
CA LEU A 64 1.07 -9.37 -6.04
C LEU A 64 -0.15 -10.20 -5.62
N CYS A 65 -1.24 -9.54 -5.22
CA CYS A 65 -2.52 -10.17 -4.90
C CYS A 65 -3.08 -10.97 -6.09
N ARG A 66 -3.03 -10.41 -7.31
CA ARG A 66 -3.50 -11.08 -8.51
C ARG A 66 -2.70 -12.35 -8.82
N LYS A 67 -1.36 -12.29 -8.76
CA LYS A 67 -0.51 -13.46 -9.00
C LYS A 67 -0.66 -14.53 -7.92
N ALA A 68 -0.82 -14.12 -6.67
CA ALA A 68 -1.12 -15.04 -5.58
C ALA A 68 -2.45 -15.78 -5.80
N LYS A 69 -3.50 -15.09 -6.28
CA LYS A 69 -4.79 -15.70 -6.67
C LYS A 69 -4.65 -16.67 -7.85
N LEU A 70 -3.72 -16.43 -8.77
CA LEU A 70 -3.40 -17.33 -9.88
C LEU A 70 -2.56 -18.57 -9.44
N GLY A 71 -2.25 -18.70 -8.15
CA GLY A 71 -1.56 -19.88 -7.61
C GLY A 71 -0.03 -19.75 -7.52
N SER A 72 0.52 -18.55 -7.67
CA SER A 72 1.95 -18.31 -7.46
C SER A 72 2.31 -18.47 -5.97
N LYS A 73 3.08 -19.52 -5.64
CA LYS A 73 3.49 -19.81 -4.27
C LYS A 73 4.43 -18.75 -3.69
N ASP A 74 5.30 -18.19 -4.54
CA ASP A 74 6.25 -17.17 -4.10
C ASP A 74 5.51 -15.87 -3.71
N ASP A 75 4.55 -15.44 -4.53
CA ASP A 75 3.75 -14.24 -4.24
C ASP A 75 2.84 -14.46 -3.01
N GLN A 76 2.30 -15.67 -2.82
CA GLN A 76 1.57 -16.03 -1.60
C GLN A 76 2.46 -15.94 -0.36
N ALA A 77 3.69 -16.49 -0.42
CA ALA A 77 4.63 -16.43 0.70
C ALA A 77 5.04 -14.98 1.04
N ILE A 78 5.21 -14.12 0.04
CA ILE A 78 5.51 -12.69 0.25
C ILE A 78 4.32 -11.99 0.93
N LEU A 79 3.09 -12.25 0.49
CA LEU A 79 1.89 -11.69 1.12
C LEU A 79 1.71 -12.17 2.57
N ASP A 80 1.96 -13.46 2.83
CA ASP A 80 1.91 -14.00 4.19
C ASP A 80 2.98 -13.38 5.08
N TYR A 81 4.20 -13.22 4.57
CA TYR A 81 5.26 -12.50 5.27
C TYR A 81 4.84 -11.07 5.60
N TYR A 82 4.30 -10.35 4.61
CA TYR A 82 3.84 -8.98 4.77
C TYR A 82 2.72 -8.87 5.80
N ARG A 83 1.74 -9.79 5.76
CA ARG A 83 0.65 -9.86 6.75
C ARG A 83 1.20 -10.01 8.17
N HIS A 84 2.12 -10.95 8.38
CA HIS A 84 2.77 -11.16 9.67
C HIS A 84 3.58 -9.94 10.12
N GLN A 85 4.22 -9.23 9.20
CA GLN A 85 4.93 -7.99 9.49
C GLN A 85 3.97 -6.89 9.98
N LEU A 86 2.81 -6.72 9.34
CA LEU A 86 1.81 -5.74 9.78
C LEU A 86 1.23 -6.09 11.16
N ASP A 87 1.01 -7.38 11.43
CA ASP A 87 0.57 -7.84 12.76
C ASP A 87 1.66 -7.56 13.82
N LEU A 88 2.93 -7.79 13.49
CA LEU A 88 4.05 -7.44 14.36
C LEU A 88 4.11 -5.92 14.60
N PHE A 89 3.99 -5.10 13.57
CA PHE A 89 3.98 -3.64 13.69
C PHE A 89 2.82 -3.15 14.57
N SER A 90 1.63 -3.72 14.40
CA SER A 90 0.47 -3.46 15.26
C SER A 90 0.79 -3.78 16.72
N ASN A 91 1.39 -4.95 16.98
CA ASN A 91 1.79 -5.36 18.33
C ASN A 91 2.90 -4.49 18.93
N MET A 92 3.82 -3.99 18.10
CA MET A 92 4.87 -3.06 18.53
C MET A 92 4.32 -1.69 18.92
N CYS A 93 3.15 -1.30 18.41
CA CYS A 93 2.49 -0.04 18.72
C CYS A 93 1.60 -0.11 19.98
N LEU A 94 1.34 -1.32 20.50
CA LEU A 94 0.55 -1.52 21.72
C LEU A 94 1.12 -0.77 22.92
N ASN A 95 0.23 -0.43 23.85
CA ASN A 95 0.55 0.30 25.08
C ASN A 95 1.26 1.63 24.80
N ARG A 96 0.97 2.26 23.66
CA ARG A 96 1.47 3.60 23.29
C ARG A 96 2.99 3.67 23.26
N GLN A 97 3.62 2.68 22.63
CA GLN A 97 5.08 2.65 22.49
C GLN A 97 5.54 3.68 21.45
N TYR A 98 5.80 4.92 21.89
CA TYR A 98 6.13 6.06 21.02
C TYR A 98 7.35 5.83 20.12
N LEU A 99 8.31 4.98 20.52
CA LEU A 99 9.44 4.65 19.65
C LEU A 99 9.02 3.93 18.36
N ALA A 100 8.01 3.05 18.44
CA ALA A 100 7.47 2.38 17.27
C ALA A 100 6.52 3.31 16.50
N LEU A 101 5.64 4.03 17.22
CA LEU A 101 4.69 4.97 16.62
C LEU A 101 5.41 6.03 15.78
N ASN A 102 6.42 6.70 16.34
CA ASN A 102 7.16 7.77 15.67
C ASN A 102 7.97 7.27 14.46
N ASN A 103 8.34 5.99 14.44
CA ASN A 103 9.09 5.39 13.35
C ASN A 103 8.17 4.90 12.22
N LEU A 104 7.02 4.30 12.55
CA LEU A 104 6.12 3.67 11.58
C LEU A 104 5.08 4.65 11.02
N SER A 105 4.58 5.61 11.81
CA SER A 105 3.54 6.56 11.40
C SER A 105 3.88 7.36 10.13
N PRO A 106 5.13 7.80 9.88
CA PRO A 106 5.48 8.51 8.65
C PRO A 106 5.49 7.63 7.40
N HIS A 107 5.64 6.31 7.56
CA HIS A 107 5.72 5.36 6.44
C HIS A 107 4.37 4.71 6.11
N LEU A 108 3.51 4.58 7.13
CA LEU A 108 2.20 3.95 7.04
C LEU A 108 1.14 4.97 7.45
N ASP A 109 0.92 5.97 6.61
CA ASP A 109 -0.06 7.03 6.85
C ASP A 109 -1.51 6.50 6.74
N ILE A 110 -2.45 7.36 7.15
CA ILE A 110 -3.87 7.01 7.19
C ILE A 110 -4.41 6.76 5.78
N GLU A 111 -4.03 7.59 4.80
CA GLU A 111 -4.51 7.48 3.42
C GLU A 111 -4.10 6.15 2.77
N LEU A 112 -2.84 5.75 2.94
CA LEU A 112 -2.30 4.49 2.47
C LEU A 112 -3.04 3.29 3.07
N ILE A 113 -3.26 3.32 4.39
CA ILE A 113 -3.94 2.22 5.09
C ILE A 113 -5.39 2.12 4.63
N LEU A 114 -6.11 3.24 4.55
CA LEU A 114 -7.49 3.28 4.08
C LEU A 114 -7.62 2.76 2.65
N LYS A 115 -6.69 3.12 1.78
CA LYS A 115 -6.64 2.62 0.40
C LYS A 115 -6.46 1.11 0.35
N CYS A 116 -5.55 0.56 1.16
CA CYS A 116 -5.37 -0.89 1.26
C CYS A 116 -6.61 -1.62 1.83
N MET A 117 -7.34 -0.98 2.75
CA MET A 117 -8.58 -1.53 3.33
C MET A 117 -9.74 -1.52 2.33
N ALA A 118 -9.82 -0.49 1.48
CA ALA A 118 -10.87 -0.33 0.48
C ALA A 118 -10.64 -1.20 -0.77
N ASP A 119 -9.40 -1.59 -1.06
CA ASP A 119 -9.06 -2.40 -2.23
C ASP A 119 -9.56 -3.86 -2.11
N GLU A 120 -10.53 -4.22 -2.95
CA GLU A 120 -11.12 -5.56 -3.01
C GLU A 120 -10.17 -6.62 -3.59
N SER A 121 -9.10 -6.20 -4.27
CA SER A 121 -8.08 -7.13 -4.75
C SER A 121 -7.30 -7.76 -3.59
N VAL A 122 -7.21 -7.06 -2.46
CA VAL A 122 -6.52 -7.48 -1.24
C VAL A 122 -7.34 -8.50 -0.45
N SER A 123 -6.68 -9.56 0.04
CA SER A 123 -7.33 -10.60 0.83
C SER A 123 -7.95 -10.05 2.12
N PHE A 124 -9.02 -10.70 2.60
CA PHE A 124 -9.70 -10.28 3.84
C PHE A 124 -8.76 -10.30 5.05
N ASP A 125 -7.87 -11.28 5.14
CA ASP A 125 -6.93 -11.39 6.26
C ASP A 125 -5.92 -10.24 6.28
N LEU A 126 -5.41 -9.86 5.09
CA LEU A 126 -4.47 -8.75 4.97
C LEU A 126 -5.17 -7.41 5.25
N ARG A 127 -6.40 -7.22 4.77
CA ARG A 127 -7.24 -6.06 5.14
C ARG A 127 -7.49 -6.00 6.65
N ALA A 128 -7.75 -7.13 7.30
CA ALA A 128 -7.90 -7.17 8.75
C ALA A 128 -6.62 -6.77 9.49
N SER A 129 -5.44 -7.13 8.99
CA SER A 129 -4.14 -6.65 9.52
C SER A 129 -4.00 -5.13 9.39
N PHE A 130 -4.40 -4.55 8.26
CA PHE A 130 -4.43 -3.08 8.09
C PHE A 130 -5.40 -2.40 9.06
N CYS A 131 -6.59 -2.96 9.29
CA CYS A 131 -7.53 -2.43 10.28
C CYS A 131 -6.92 -2.42 11.70
N ARG A 132 -6.26 -3.51 12.11
CA ARG A 132 -5.58 -3.60 13.41
C ARG A 132 -4.43 -2.61 13.53
N LEU A 133 -3.68 -2.41 12.44
CA LEU A 133 -2.61 -1.43 12.41
C LEU A 133 -3.17 -0.02 12.56
N MET A 134 -4.24 0.33 11.84
CA MET A 134 -4.88 1.64 11.94
C MET A 134 -5.28 1.96 13.38
N LEU A 135 -5.90 0.99 14.07
CA LEU A 135 -6.33 1.13 15.46
C LEU A 135 -5.15 1.45 16.39
N HIS A 136 -4.07 0.66 16.33
CA HIS A 136 -2.96 0.80 17.29
C HIS A 136 -1.94 1.87 16.91
N LEU A 137 -1.82 2.22 15.62
CA LEU A 137 -0.85 3.21 15.14
C LEU A 137 -1.42 4.64 15.17
N HIS A 138 -2.69 4.80 14.78
CA HIS A 138 -3.28 6.13 14.57
C HIS A 138 -4.43 6.48 15.54
N VAL A 139 -5.19 5.49 16.01
CA VAL A 139 -6.36 5.74 16.88
C VAL A 139 -5.98 5.72 18.37
N ASP A 140 -5.26 4.71 18.84
CA ASP A 140 -4.80 4.59 20.24
C ASP A 140 -3.47 5.33 20.47
N ARG A 141 -3.38 6.57 19.99
CA ARG A 141 -2.15 7.38 20.03
C ARG A 141 -2.07 8.31 21.26
N ASP A 142 -3.22 8.75 21.78
CA ASP A 142 -3.29 9.68 22.91
C ASP A 142 -4.05 9.08 24.12
N PRO A 143 -3.75 9.53 25.35
CA PRO A 143 -4.62 9.26 26.49
C PRO A 143 -6.01 9.82 26.18
N GLN A 144 -7.01 8.96 26.30
CA GLN A 144 -8.43 9.30 26.20
C GLN A 144 -8.72 10.39 27.25
N GLU A 145 -9.03 11.61 26.78
CA GLU A 145 -9.56 12.69 27.63
C GLU A 145 -10.95 12.34 28.17
#